data_AF-A0A1Q3ER36-F1
#
_entry.id   AF-A0A1Q3ER36-F1
#
_cell.length_a   1.000
_cell.length_b   1.000
_cell.length_c   1.000
_cell.angle_alpha   90.00
_cell.angle_beta   90.00
_cell.angle_gamma   90.00
#
_symmetry.space_group_name_H-M   'P 1'
#
loop_
_entity.id
_entity.type
_entity.pdbx_description
1 polymer ?
#
loop_
_entity_poly.entity_id
_entity_poly.type
_entity_poly.pdbx_seq_one_letter_code
_entity_poly.pdbx_strand_id
1 'polypeptide(L)'
;MKRMCPIDRDVQIVRYLFQTLLPIELVDVIIEDAEYWPCIHVERSEPILVDAKRSISRGLKMAWCYLVSSPVPEALDSAGQSLGQSRVRRVDLKVQGHDQGWATHPGPWSWFEATIIKAFRESNLVWLPAALNGPVDPASVLAGSSFDQTFEGFTRWHIAANAIATQVKQDHSVVWTEQEAQAPGNIKGLRGRESLGHELVRALQPGDRIAILALAEQWGWENHVYNASIDIYYSV
;
A
#
# COMPACT_ATOMS: atom_id res chain seq x y z
N MET A 1 16.06 5.93 -11.11
CA MET A 1 16.08 5.05 -12.31
C MET A 1 14.69 4.45 -12.42
N LYS A 2 13.90 4.84 -13.42
CA LYS A 2 12.51 4.37 -13.59
C LYS A 2 12.56 2.86 -13.85
N ARG A 3 11.92 2.03 -13.03
CA ARG A 3 11.81 0.59 -13.34
C ARG A 3 11.04 0.48 -14.65
N MET A 4 11.64 -0.20 -15.62
CA MET A 4 11.04 -0.45 -16.92
C MET A 4 10.21 -1.73 -16.77
N CYS A 5 8.96 -1.58 -16.32
CA CYS A 5 8.00 -2.67 -16.28
C CYS A 5 7.27 -2.72 -17.63
N PRO A 6 7.01 -3.92 -18.20
CA PRO A 6 6.24 -4.02 -19.44
C PRO A 6 4.81 -3.47 -19.25
N ILE A 7 4.16 -3.05 -20.32
CA ILE A 7 2.70 -2.81 -20.29
C ILE A 7 1.95 -4.08 -20.66
N ASP A 8 0.65 -4.15 -20.37
CA ASP A 8 -0.21 -5.30 -20.65
C ASP A 8 -0.01 -5.85 -22.08
N ARG A 9 0.02 -4.93 -23.05
CA ARG A 9 0.22 -5.26 -24.47
C ARG A 9 1.57 -5.95 -24.73
N ASP A 10 2.63 -5.52 -24.07
CA ASP A 10 3.96 -6.10 -24.26
C ASP A 10 3.98 -7.55 -23.76
N VAL A 11 3.35 -7.80 -22.60
CA VAL A 11 3.24 -9.14 -22.04
C VAL A 11 2.42 -10.05 -22.96
N GLN A 12 1.29 -9.57 -23.49
CA GLN A 12 0.49 -10.35 -24.44
C GLN A 12 1.22 -10.64 -25.75
N ILE A 13 2.00 -9.68 -26.28
CA ILE A 13 2.82 -9.90 -27.48
C ILE A 13 3.89 -10.97 -27.22
N VAL A 14 4.63 -10.87 -26.10
CA VAL A 14 5.66 -11.86 -25.76
C VAL A 14 5.04 -13.25 -25.57
N ARG A 15 3.89 -13.32 -24.88
CA ARG A 15 3.13 -14.55 -24.67
C ARG A 15 2.70 -15.17 -26.00
N TYR A 16 2.14 -14.39 -26.93
CA TYR A 16 1.77 -14.84 -28.26
C TYR A 16 2.97 -15.33 -29.07
N LEU A 17 4.09 -14.60 -29.06
CA LEU A 17 5.30 -14.99 -29.79
C LEU A 17 5.87 -16.32 -29.27
N PHE A 18 5.94 -16.51 -27.96
CA PHE A 18 6.42 -17.77 -27.39
C PHE A 18 5.47 -18.94 -27.66
N GLN A 19 4.15 -18.72 -27.72
CA GLN A 19 3.19 -19.76 -28.10
C GLN A 19 3.40 -20.29 -29.53
N THR A 20 4.06 -19.54 -30.41
CA THR A 20 4.41 -20.05 -31.75
C THR A 20 5.52 -21.10 -31.72
N LEU A 21 6.26 -21.20 -30.60
CA LEU A 21 7.43 -22.06 -30.44
C LEU A 21 7.26 -23.10 -29.32
N LEU A 22 6.44 -22.81 -28.31
CA LEU A 22 6.31 -23.58 -27.08
C LEU A 22 4.83 -23.81 -26.72
N PRO A 23 4.49 -24.94 -26.06
CA PRO A 23 3.21 -25.12 -25.40
C PRO A 23 2.92 -24.02 -24.38
N ILE A 24 1.64 -23.66 -24.21
CA ILE A 24 1.21 -22.55 -23.35
C ILE A 24 1.69 -22.69 -21.91
N GLU A 25 1.76 -23.91 -21.39
CA GLU A 25 2.19 -24.19 -20.03
C GLU A 25 3.65 -23.77 -19.80
N LEU A 26 4.52 -23.95 -20.80
CA LEU A 26 5.92 -23.52 -20.73
C LEU A 26 6.05 -22.01 -20.88
N VAL A 27 5.21 -21.40 -21.72
CA VAL A 27 5.16 -19.93 -21.85
C VAL A 27 4.78 -19.30 -20.51
N ASP A 28 3.81 -19.88 -19.80
CA ASP A 28 3.34 -19.40 -18.50
C ASP A 28 4.43 -19.49 -17.45
N VAL A 29 5.15 -20.62 -17.41
CA VAL A 29 6.32 -20.79 -16.54
C VAL A 29 7.40 -19.75 -16.85
N ILE A 30 7.71 -19.50 -18.13
CA ILE A 30 8.73 -18.52 -18.52
C ILE A 30 8.33 -17.10 -18.09
N ILE A 31 7.08 -16.69 -18.34
CA ILE A 31 6.60 -15.35 -17.96
C ILE A 31 6.62 -15.17 -16.44
N GLU A 32 6.19 -16.20 -15.70
CA GLU A 32 6.17 -16.17 -14.24
C GLU A 32 7.59 -16.14 -13.65
N ASP A 33 8.50 -17.02 -14.11
CA ASP A 33 9.88 -17.10 -13.62
C ASP A 33 10.71 -15.85 -13.98
N ALA A 34 10.39 -15.20 -15.11
CA ALA A 34 11.02 -13.95 -15.50
C ALA A 34 10.47 -12.72 -14.75
N GLU A 35 9.43 -12.89 -13.93
CA GLU A 35 8.65 -11.79 -13.34
C GLU A 35 8.22 -10.75 -14.39
N TYR A 36 7.93 -11.20 -15.63
CA TYR A 36 7.61 -10.32 -16.76
C TYR A 36 6.14 -9.91 -16.73
N TRP A 37 5.81 -9.10 -15.73
CA TRP A 37 4.45 -8.68 -15.41
C TRP A 37 4.27 -7.17 -15.58
N PRO A 38 3.07 -6.70 -15.97
CA PRO A 38 2.78 -5.28 -15.95
C PRO A 38 2.77 -4.73 -14.52
N CYS A 39 2.98 -3.42 -14.41
CA CYS A 39 3.10 -2.74 -13.12
C CYS A 39 2.32 -1.43 -13.11
N ILE A 40 1.46 -1.28 -12.11
CA ILE A 40 0.92 0.02 -11.71
C ILE A 40 1.97 0.69 -10.84
N HIS A 41 2.34 1.92 -11.17
CA HIS A 41 3.24 2.72 -10.35
C HIS A 41 2.57 4.03 -9.97
N VAL A 42 2.60 4.36 -8.68
CA VAL A 42 2.27 5.70 -8.18
C VAL A 42 3.31 6.12 -7.17
N GLU A 43 3.68 7.40 -7.19
CA GLU A 43 4.58 8.00 -6.21
C GLU A 43 4.09 9.39 -5.80
N ARG A 44 4.49 9.82 -4.62
CA ARG A 44 4.23 11.17 -4.10
C ARG A 44 5.40 11.64 -3.26
N SER A 45 5.81 12.89 -3.46
CA SER A 45 6.94 13.53 -2.77
C SER A 45 6.55 14.83 -2.06
N GLU A 46 5.29 14.95 -1.63
CA GLU A 46 4.78 16.11 -0.90
C GLU A 46 5.01 15.91 0.61
N PRO A 47 5.86 16.71 1.28
CA PRO A 47 6.14 16.49 2.69
C PRO A 47 4.94 16.81 3.58
N ILE A 48 4.66 15.95 4.56
CA ILE A 48 3.63 16.19 5.59
C ILE A 48 4.16 15.93 6.99
N LEU A 49 3.46 16.51 7.96
CA LEU A 49 3.66 16.29 9.38
C LEU A 49 2.40 15.64 9.99
N VAL A 50 2.53 14.41 10.46
CA VAL A 50 1.48 13.74 11.25
C VAL A 50 1.77 13.97 12.72
N ASP A 51 1.09 14.92 13.34
CA ASP A 51 1.28 15.31 14.73
C ASP A 51 0.15 14.77 15.63
N ALA A 52 0.50 13.85 16.53
CA ALA A 52 -0.45 13.23 17.46
C ALA A 52 -1.07 14.23 18.45
N LYS A 53 -0.44 15.39 18.73
CA LYS A 53 -1.02 16.44 19.61
C LYS A 53 -2.30 17.04 19.05
N ARG A 54 -2.46 17.06 17.72
CA ARG A 54 -3.70 17.53 17.08
C ARG A 54 -4.91 16.63 17.40
N SER A 55 -4.66 15.45 17.98
CA SER A 55 -5.64 14.42 18.29
C SER A 55 -6.06 14.34 19.75
N ILE A 56 -5.70 15.30 20.62
CA ILE A 56 -6.02 15.22 22.05
C ILE A 56 -7.51 14.95 22.30
N SER A 57 -8.40 15.50 21.47
CA SER A 57 -9.85 15.27 21.54
C SER A 57 -10.33 13.95 20.93
N ARG A 58 -9.49 13.23 20.16
CA ARG A 58 -9.85 12.06 19.34
C ARG A 58 -9.14 10.76 19.75
N GLY A 59 -8.43 10.78 20.88
CA GLY A 59 -7.47 9.74 21.24
C GLY A 59 -6.14 10.01 20.54
N LEU A 60 -5.02 9.82 21.21
CA LEU A 60 -3.68 10.31 20.84
C LEU A 60 -3.07 9.60 19.62
N LYS A 61 -3.87 9.20 18.64
CA LYS A 61 -3.51 8.47 17.44
C LYS A 61 -4.06 9.20 16.22
N MET A 62 -3.15 9.63 15.35
CA MET A 62 -3.47 10.26 14.07
C MET A 62 -3.06 9.35 12.93
N ALA A 63 -3.81 9.42 11.83
CA ALA A 63 -3.41 8.80 10.59
C ALA A 63 -3.76 9.70 9.42
N TRP A 64 -2.78 9.87 8.54
CA TRP A 64 -2.98 10.52 7.25
C TRP A 64 -2.98 9.45 6.16
N CYS A 65 -3.95 9.51 5.27
CA CYS A 65 -3.90 8.79 4.00
C CYS A 65 -2.92 9.54 3.09
N TYR A 66 -1.69 9.02 2.99
CA TYR A 66 -0.58 9.71 2.33
C TYR A 66 -0.52 9.42 0.84
N LEU A 67 -0.88 8.22 0.38
CA LEU A 67 -0.81 7.85 -1.03
C LEU A 67 -1.87 6.78 -1.33
N VAL A 68 -2.52 6.88 -2.49
CA VAL A 68 -3.51 5.89 -2.96
C VAL A 68 -3.17 5.49 -4.39
N SER A 69 -3.19 4.19 -4.68
CA SER A 69 -2.94 3.67 -6.02
C SER A 69 -4.11 3.90 -6.99
N SER A 70 -3.83 3.76 -8.28
CA SER A 70 -4.87 3.45 -9.27
C SER A 70 -5.54 2.11 -8.94
N PRO A 71 -6.78 1.87 -9.41
CA PRO A 71 -7.42 0.56 -9.27
C PRO A 71 -6.58 -0.52 -9.95
N VAL A 72 -6.55 -1.72 -9.37
CA VAL A 72 -6.01 -2.90 -10.04
C VAL A 72 -6.85 -3.15 -11.30
N PRO A 73 -6.24 -3.20 -12.50
CA PRO A 73 -6.99 -3.39 -13.74
C PRO A 73 -7.60 -4.78 -13.78
N GLU A 74 -8.72 -4.90 -14.49
CA GLU A 74 -9.30 -6.18 -14.86
C GLU A 74 -8.51 -6.80 -16.01
N ALA A 75 -8.43 -8.13 -16.08
CA ALA A 75 -7.76 -8.79 -17.17
C ALA A 75 -8.69 -8.74 -18.38
N LEU A 76 -8.28 -8.09 -19.45
CA LEU A 76 -9.07 -7.94 -20.67
C LEU A 76 -8.40 -8.70 -21.81
N ASP A 77 -9.20 -9.37 -22.65
CA ASP A 77 -8.70 -9.93 -23.90
C ASP A 77 -8.40 -8.85 -24.94
N SER A 78 -7.83 -9.28 -26.06
CA SER A 78 -7.57 -8.43 -27.23
C SER A 78 -8.82 -7.81 -27.87
N ALA A 79 -10.02 -8.28 -27.53
CA ALA A 79 -11.30 -7.71 -27.94
C ALA A 79 -11.93 -6.78 -26.88
N GLY A 80 -11.27 -6.59 -25.73
CA GLY A 80 -11.74 -5.78 -24.59
C GLY A 80 -12.75 -6.49 -23.70
N GLN A 81 -12.91 -7.81 -23.83
CA GLN A 81 -13.79 -8.63 -23.00
C GLN A 81 -13.05 -9.09 -21.74
N SER A 82 -13.72 -9.08 -20.59
CA SER A 82 -13.12 -9.56 -19.33
C SER A 82 -12.73 -11.04 -19.44
N LEU A 83 -11.43 -11.32 -19.31
CA LEU A 83 -10.84 -12.66 -19.22
C LEU A 83 -10.92 -13.23 -17.80
N GLY A 84 -11.45 -12.48 -16.85
CA GLY A 84 -11.46 -12.82 -15.43
C GLY A 84 -10.54 -11.93 -14.61
N GLN A 85 -10.12 -12.44 -13.44
CA GLN A 85 -9.46 -11.64 -12.43
C GLN A 85 -7.95 -11.53 -12.70
N SER A 86 -7.45 -10.32 -12.99
CA SER A 86 -6.03 -10.02 -12.87
C SER A 86 -5.56 -10.41 -11.47
N ARG A 87 -4.57 -11.29 -11.40
CA ARG A 87 -4.03 -11.76 -10.12
C ARG A 87 -2.82 -10.92 -9.76
N VAL A 88 -2.89 -10.25 -8.62
CA VAL A 88 -1.74 -9.50 -8.10
C VAL A 88 -0.66 -10.50 -7.66
N ARG A 89 0.57 -10.30 -8.14
CA ARG A 89 1.73 -11.17 -7.89
C ARG A 89 2.64 -10.62 -6.81
N ARG A 90 2.86 -9.30 -6.87
CA ARG A 90 3.78 -8.60 -5.98
C ARG A 90 3.31 -7.17 -5.74
N VAL A 91 3.53 -6.68 -4.54
CA VAL A 91 3.37 -5.28 -4.16
C VAL A 91 4.67 -4.80 -3.52
N ASP A 92 5.27 -3.75 -4.09
CA ASP A 92 6.40 -3.07 -3.47
C ASP A 92 5.93 -1.74 -2.89
N LEU A 93 6.20 -1.52 -1.61
CA LEU A 93 5.88 -0.27 -0.92
C LEU A 93 7.18 0.36 -0.44
N LYS A 94 7.34 1.64 -0.74
CA LYS A 94 8.45 2.44 -0.23
C LYS A 94 7.92 3.68 0.45
N VAL A 95 8.47 4.02 1.60
CA VAL A 95 8.12 5.23 2.35
C VAL A 95 9.40 5.83 2.92
N GLN A 96 9.54 7.15 2.81
CA GLN A 96 10.61 7.89 3.45
C GLN A 96 10.03 8.78 4.53
N GLY A 97 10.55 8.63 5.74
CA GLY A 97 10.15 9.46 6.87
C GLY A 97 11.12 9.37 8.03
N HIS A 98 10.82 10.14 9.06
CA HIS A 98 11.49 10.02 10.34
C HIS A 98 10.55 10.42 11.47
N ASP A 99 11.03 10.19 12.67
CA ASP A 99 10.30 10.49 13.88
C ASP A 99 10.84 11.72 14.61
N GLN A 100 9.97 12.57 15.13
CA GLN A 100 10.37 13.54 16.16
C GLN A 100 9.40 13.49 17.33
N GLY A 101 9.90 13.14 18.51
CA GLY A 101 9.07 13.14 19.70
C GLY A 101 9.78 12.70 20.97
N TRP A 102 9.07 12.86 22.07
CA TRP A 102 9.43 12.30 23.38
C TRP A 102 8.18 11.62 23.94
N ALA A 103 8.34 10.48 24.61
CA ALA A 103 7.27 9.82 25.36
C ALA A 103 7.77 9.34 26.70
N THR A 104 6.85 9.15 27.64
CA THR A 104 7.11 8.50 28.93
C THR A 104 7.44 7.01 28.77
N HIS A 105 7.03 6.40 27.66
CA HIS A 105 7.24 4.98 27.37
C HIS A 105 8.07 4.76 26.09
N PRO A 106 9.05 3.86 26.13
CA PRO A 106 9.87 3.55 24.96
C PRO A 106 9.04 2.84 23.90
N GLY A 107 9.10 3.34 22.67
CA GLY A 107 8.49 2.72 21.51
C GLY A 107 8.63 3.63 20.30
N PRO A 108 8.71 3.10 19.08
CA PRO A 108 8.51 3.93 17.91
C PRO A 108 7.01 4.15 17.77
N TRP A 109 6.59 5.38 18.07
CA TRP A 109 5.19 5.79 17.99
C TRP A 109 4.87 6.56 16.70
N SER A 110 5.75 6.50 15.70
CA SER A 110 5.46 6.84 14.32
C SER A 110 5.79 5.66 13.40
N TRP A 111 4.87 5.34 12.50
CA TRP A 111 4.99 4.19 11.61
C TRP A 111 4.09 4.35 10.37
N PHE A 112 4.18 3.37 9.48
CA PHE A 112 3.44 3.31 8.23
C PHE A 112 2.67 2.00 8.12
N GLU A 113 1.47 2.07 7.55
CA GLU A 113 0.62 0.91 7.28
C GLU A 113 0.07 0.96 5.85
N ALA A 114 -0.32 -0.19 5.32
CA ALA A 114 -1.07 -0.30 4.09
C ALA A 114 -2.49 -0.81 4.37
N THR A 115 -3.46 -0.36 3.59
CA THR A 115 -4.83 -0.90 3.61
C THR A 115 -5.36 -1.06 2.19
N ILE A 116 -6.24 -2.04 1.99
CA ILE A 116 -6.99 -2.18 0.75
C ILE A 116 -8.25 -1.31 0.83
N ILE A 117 -8.47 -0.52 -0.21
CA ILE A 117 -9.75 0.14 -0.46
C ILE A 117 -10.49 -0.74 -1.46
N LYS A 118 -11.54 -1.42 -0.99
CA LYS A 118 -12.34 -2.31 -1.83
C LYS A 118 -13.18 -1.50 -2.81
N ALA A 119 -13.25 -1.93 -4.07
CA ALA A 119 -13.99 -1.22 -5.13
C ALA A 119 -15.41 -0.84 -4.72
N PHE A 120 -16.15 -1.78 -4.09
CA PHE A 120 -17.52 -1.56 -3.64
C PHE A 120 -17.68 -0.56 -2.48
N ARG A 121 -16.57 -0.20 -1.80
CA ARG A 121 -16.58 0.78 -0.69
C ARG A 121 -16.26 2.19 -1.16
N GLU A 122 -15.71 2.40 -2.35
CA GLU A 122 -15.17 3.71 -2.78
C GLU A 122 -16.19 4.84 -2.64
N SER A 123 -17.44 4.61 -3.06
CA SER A 123 -18.51 5.61 -2.99
C SER A 123 -18.89 6.04 -1.57
N ASN A 124 -18.60 5.21 -0.56
CA ASN A 124 -18.88 5.48 0.84
C ASN A 124 -17.71 6.20 1.55
N LEU A 125 -16.54 6.29 0.92
CA LEU A 125 -15.35 6.92 1.50
C LEU A 125 -15.26 8.40 1.11
N VAL A 126 -15.89 9.25 1.91
CA VAL A 126 -15.97 10.70 1.69
C VAL A 126 -14.59 11.36 1.52
N TRP A 127 -13.56 10.83 2.19
CA TRP A 127 -12.19 11.35 2.13
C TRP A 127 -11.40 10.86 0.89
N LEU A 128 -11.86 9.81 0.19
CA LEU A 128 -11.12 9.20 -0.91
C LEU A 128 -10.86 10.16 -2.08
N PRO A 129 -11.85 10.95 -2.57
CA PRO A 129 -11.61 11.91 -3.65
C PRO A 129 -10.49 12.92 -3.33
N ALA A 130 -10.40 13.36 -2.07
CA ALA A 130 -9.33 14.24 -1.64
C ALA A 130 -7.98 13.50 -1.55
N ALA A 131 -7.97 12.26 -1.02
CA ALA A 131 -6.76 11.45 -0.88
C ALA A 131 -6.11 11.06 -2.22
N LEU A 132 -6.91 10.92 -3.28
CA LEU A 132 -6.43 10.70 -4.65
C LEU A 132 -5.61 11.89 -5.17
N ASN A 133 -5.93 13.12 -4.73
CA ASN A 133 -5.26 14.34 -5.17
C ASN A 133 -4.09 14.76 -4.28
N GLY A 134 -4.17 14.49 -2.97
CA GLY A 134 -3.13 14.90 -2.02
C GLY A 134 -3.23 14.15 -0.69
N PRO A 135 -2.27 14.34 0.24
CA PRO A 135 -2.34 13.74 1.56
C PRO A 135 -3.52 14.30 2.34
N VAL A 136 -4.28 13.44 3.01
CA VAL A 136 -5.49 13.83 3.74
C VAL A 136 -5.52 13.18 5.11
N ASP A 137 -5.89 13.96 6.13
CA ASP A 137 -6.39 13.46 7.41
C ASP A 137 -7.86 13.05 7.24
N PRO A 138 -8.20 11.75 7.17
CA PRO A 138 -9.58 11.32 6.94
C PRO A 138 -10.51 11.71 8.10
N ALA A 139 -9.98 11.79 9.34
CA ALA A 139 -10.77 12.22 10.49
C ALA A 139 -11.17 13.70 10.38
N SER A 140 -10.34 14.55 9.77
CA SER A 140 -10.71 15.95 9.51
C SER A 140 -11.92 16.08 8.58
N VAL A 141 -12.08 15.15 7.63
CA VAL A 141 -13.20 15.11 6.68
C VAL A 141 -14.47 14.55 7.34
N LEU A 142 -14.31 13.58 8.25
CA LEU A 142 -15.40 12.90 8.96
C LEU A 142 -15.81 13.58 10.28
N ALA A 143 -15.77 14.92 10.31
CA ALA A 143 -16.15 15.74 11.49
C ALA A 143 -15.43 15.36 12.79
N GLY A 144 -14.20 14.83 12.69
CA GLY A 144 -13.36 14.50 13.82
C GLY A 144 -13.59 13.14 14.47
N SER A 145 -14.04 12.15 13.69
CA SER A 145 -14.04 10.74 14.10
C SER A 145 -12.67 10.31 14.64
N SER A 146 -12.66 9.35 15.57
CA SER A 146 -11.41 8.76 16.03
C SER A 146 -10.76 7.92 14.93
N PHE A 147 -9.48 7.58 15.11
CA PHE A 147 -8.78 6.66 14.22
C PHE A 147 -9.54 5.33 14.04
N ASP A 148 -9.99 4.72 15.14
CA ASP A 148 -10.65 3.42 15.12
C ASP A 148 -12.00 3.46 14.39
N GLN A 149 -12.76 4.55 14.53
CA GLN A 149 -14.02 4.76 13.81
C GLN A 149 -13.78 4.95 12.31
N THR A 150 -12.75 5.72 11.96
CA THR A 150 -12.39 6.04 10.57
C THR A 150 -12.00 4.80 9.78
N PHE A 151 -11.26 3.89 10.42
CA PHE A 151 -10.76 2.67 9.82
C PHE A 151 -11.49 1.41 10.31
N GLU A 152 -12.72 1.56 10.79
CA GLU A 152 -13.55 0.43 11.18
C GLU A 152 -13.81 -0.50 9.98
N GLY A 153 -13.60 -1.80 10.19
CA GLY A 153 -13.73 -2.83 9.15
C GLY A 153 -12.64 -2.79 8.07
N PHE A 154 -11.59 -1.97 8.22
CA PHE A 154 -10.41 -2.07 7.36
C PHE A 154 -9.41 -3.07 7.94
N THR A 155 -8.86 -3.92 7.07
CA THR A 155 -7.66 -4.69 7.41
C THR A 155 -6.43 -3.84 7.10
N ARG A 156 -5.52 -3.74 8.06
CA ARG A 156 -4.31 -2.91 7.98
C ARG A 156 -3.09 -3.79 8.11
N TRP A 157 -2.08 -3.57 7.28
CA TRP A 157 -0.82 -4.31 7.27
C TRP A 157 0.33 -3.36 7.59
N HIS A 158 1.21 -3.80 8.47
CA HIS A 158 2.36 -3.00 8.89
C HIS A 158 3.38 -2.90 7.76
N ILE A 159 3.77 -1.67 7.38
CA ILE A 159 4.89 -1.44 6.44
C ILE A 159 6.20 -1.36 7.22
N ALA A 160 6.41 -0.29 7.98
CA ALA A 160 7.63 -0.07 8.76
C ALA A 160 7.38 0.93 9.89
N ALA A 161 8.20 0.89 10.93
CA ALA A 161 8.19 1.87 12.02
C ALA A 161 9.46 2.72 11.93
N ASN A 162 9.35 4.01 12.23
CA ASN A 162 10.52 4.89 12.30
C ASN A 162 11.38 4.51 13.51
N ALA A 163 12.67 4.85 13.48
CA ALA A 163 13.51 4.81 14.66
C ALA A 163 13.08 5.89 15.64
N ILE A 164 13.26 5.60 16.93
CA ILE A 164 12.81 6.44 18.03
C ILE A 164 13.60 7.75 18.06
N ALA A 165 12.89 8.89 18.04
CA ALA A 165 13.42 10.23 18.30
C ALA A 165 14.65 10.60 17.45
N THR A 166 14.65 10.23 16.16
CA THR A 166 15.74 10.54 15.23
C THR A 166 15.32 11.56 14.18
N GLN A 167 16.13 12.61 13.99
CA GLN A 167 15.93 13.56 12.89
C GLN A 167 16.49 13.06 11.55
N VAL A 168 17.08 11.87 11.52
CA VAL A 168 17.65 11.29 10.31
C VAL A 168 16.52 10.68 9.49
N LYS A 169 16.38 11.12 8.23
CA LYS A 169 15.45 10.52 7.27
C LYS A 169 15.77 9.05 7.08
N GLN A 170 14.74 8.22 7.07
CA GLN A 170 14.85 6.78 6.90
C GLN A 170 14.06 6.36 5.67
N ASP A 171 14.71 5.57 4.83
CA ASP A 171 14.06 4.89 3.72
C ASP A 171 13.61 3.51 4.18
N HIS A 172 12.30 3.27 4.13
CA HIS A 172 11.71 1.98 4.41
C HIS A 172 11.19 1.38 3.11
N SER A 173 11.42 0.09 2.92
CA SER A 173 10.90 -0.65 1.77
C SER A 173 10.45 -2.04 2.19
N VAL A 174 9.25 -2.41 1.76
CA VAL A 174 8.75 -3.79 1.90
C VAL A 174 8.32 -4.31 0.54
N VAL A 175 8.59 -5.59 0.32
CA VAL A 175 8.15 -6.34 -0.86
C VAL A 175 7.26 -7.45 -0.37
N TRP A 176 6.01 -7.47 -0.83
CA TRP A 176 5.04 -8.49 -0.49
C TRP A 176 4.70 -9.29 -1.74
N THR A 177 4.76 -10.61 -1.62
CA THR A 177 4.37 -11.56 -2.66
C THR A 177 3.29 -12.48 -2.12
N GLU A 178 2.72 -13.34 -2.96
CA GLU A 178 1.71 -14.32 -2.53
C GLU A 178 2.27 -15.39 -1.57
N GLN A 179 3.59 -15.49 -1.46
CA GLN A 179 4.27 -16.48 -0.64
C GLN A 179 4.33 -16.01 0.82
N GLU A 180 4.15 -16.95 1.75
CA GLU A 180 4.18 -16.62 3.17
C GLU A 180 5.59 -16.27 3.62
N ALA A 181 5.70 -15.22 4.44
CA ALA A 181 6.96 -14.91 5.10
C ALA A 181 7.28 -16.03 6.10
N GLN A 182 8.55 -16.43 6.20
CA GLN A 182 9.01 -17.44 7.16
C GLN A 182 8.86 -17.00 8.63
N ALA A 183 8.62 -15.71 8.87
CA ALA A 183 8.48 -15.16 10.21
C ALA A 183 7.07 -15.38 10.77
N PRO A 184 6.93 -15.68 12.08
CA PRO A 184 5.62 -15.76 12.72
C PRO A 184 4.91 -14.41 12.61
N GLY A 185 3.79 -14.36 11.88
CA GLY A 185 2.98 -13.16 11.71
C GLY A 185 2.25 -12.74 12.99
N ASN A 186 1.98 -11.44 13.14
CA ASN A 186 1.22 -10.91 14.26
C ASN A 186 -0.07 -10.24 13.79
N ILE A 187 -1.20 -10.95 13.91
CA ILE A 187 -2.52 -10.45 13.53
C ILE A 187 -3.04 -9.39 14.51
N LYS A 188 -2.63 -9.46 15.79
CA LYS A 188 -3.10 -8.58 16.87
C LYS A 188 -2.14 -7.42 17.14
N GLY A 189 -1.26 -7.11 16.19
CA GLY A 189 -0.34 -5.99 16.28
C GLY A 189 -1.10 -4.66 16.40
N LEU A 190 -0.64 -3.77 17.28
CA LEU A 190 -1.21 -2.42 17.44
C LEU A 190 -1.00 -1.54 16.20
N ARG A 191 -0.05 -1.92 15.35
CA ARG A 191 0.40 -1.24 14.12
C ARG A 191 -0.02 -1.99 12.85
N GLY A 192 -1.17 -2.67 12.93
CA GLY A 192 -1.65 -3.56 11.89
C GLY A 192 -0.96 -4.93 11.92
N ARG A 193 -1.26 -5.72 10.90
CA ARG A 193 -0.76 -7.09 10.73
C ARG A 193 0.73 -7.06 10.35
N GLU A 194 1.60 -7.54 11.23
CA GLU A 194 3.05 -7.59 10.99
C GLU A 194 3.44 -8.91 10.32
N SER A 195 4.35 -8.85 9.34
CA SER A 195 4.86 -10.01 8.57
C SER A 195 3.78 -10.81 7.81
N LEU A 196 2.63 -10.19 7.52
CA LEU A 196 1.47 -10.82 6.88
C LEU A 196 1.11 -10.17 5.53
N GLY A 197 2.08 -9.53 4.87
CA GLY A 197 1.87 -8.83 3.60
C GLY A 197 1.32 -9.72 2.47
N HIS A 198 1.60 -11.03 2.51
CA HIS A 198 1.04 -11.99 1.56
C HIS A 198 -0.49 -12.07 1.60
N GLU A 199 -1.11 -11.82 2.75
CA GLU A 199 -2.57 -11.75 2.86
C GLU A 199 -3.12 -10.56 2.09
N LEU A 200 -2.42 -9.42 2.09
CA LEU A 200 -2.81 -8.25 1.28
C LEU A 200 -2.76 -8.59 -0.20
N VAL A 201 -1.68 -9.22 -0.66
CA VAL A 201 -1.52 -9.61 -2.07
C VAL A 201 -2.65 -10.56 -2.49
N ARG A 202 -2.95 -11.58 -1.67
CA ARG A 202 -4.05 -12.54 -1.93
C ARG A 202 -5.45 -11.91 -1.86
N ALA A 203 -5.64 -10.87 -1.05
CA ALA A 203 -6.94 -10.23 -0.84
C ALA A 203 -7.29 -9.14 -1.85
N LEU A 204 -6.29 -8.64 -2.61
CA LEU A 204 -6.49 -7.69 -3.68
C LEU A 204 -7.28 -8.31 -4.83
N GLN A 205 -8.22 -7.55 -5.36
CA GLN A 205 -9.06 -7.92 -6.49
C GLN A 205 -9.06 -6.80 -7.54
N PRO A 206 -9.42 -7.09 -8.81
CA PRO A 206 -9.65 -6.04 -9.79
C PRO A 206 -10.61 -4.97 -9.26
N GLY A 207 -10.29 -3.70 -9.53
CA GLY A 207 -10.99 -2.53 -9.04
C GLY A 207 -10.57 -2.06 -7.64
N ASP A 208 -9.90 -2.89 -6.84
CA ASP A 208 -9.40 -2.46 -5.53
C ASP A 208 -8.20 -1.52 -5.66
N ARG A 209 -7.94 -0.73 -4.62
CA ARG A 209 -6.75 0.12 -4.50
C ARG A 209 -5.97 -0.21 -3.23
N ILE A 210 -4.70 0.19 -3.20
CA ILE A 210 -3.87 0.21 -2.01
C ILE A 210 -3.75 1.66 -1.53
N ALA A 211 -3.89 1.89 -0.24
CA ALA A 211 -3.57 3.15 0.40
C ALA A 211 -2.44 2.98 1.43
N ILE A 212 -1.48 3.90 1.41
CA ILE A 212 -0.46 4.04 2.46
C ILE A 212 -0.95 5.03 3.50
N LEU A 213 -0.95 4.60 4.75
CA LEU A 213 -1.26 5.39 5.92
C LEU A 213 0.05 5.76 6.63
N ALA A 214 0.19 7.03 6.98
CA ALA A 214 1.25 7.51 7.88
C ALA A 214 0.64 7.82 9.25
N LEU A 215 1.19 7.20 10.30
CA LEU A 215 0.62 7.25 11.64
C LEU A 215 1.61 7.87 12.63
N ALA A 216 1.05 8.57 13.62
CA ALA A 216 1.73 8.98 14.84
C ALA A 216 0.80 8.76 16.03
N GLU A 217 1.34 8.24 17.13
CA GLU A 217 0.62 7.97 18.37
C GLU A 217 1.38 8.54 19.58
N GLN A 218 0.69 8.83 20.69
CA GLN A 218 1.22 9.40 21.94
C GLN A 218 1.54 10.90 21.91
N TRP A 219 1.48 11.53 23.09
CA TRP A 219 1.79 12.96 23.24
C TRP A 219 3.21 13.25 22.80
N GLY A 220 3.39 14.25 21.93
CA GLY A 220 4.72 14.71 21.55
C GLY A 220 5.29 14.07 20.29
N TRP A 221 4.65 13.04 19.73
CA TRP A 221 5.18 12.30 18.59
C TRP A 221 4.68 12.82 17.25
N GLU A 222 5.63 12.89 16.32
CA GLU A 222 5.47 13.42 14.99
C GLU A 222 6.07 12.45 13.96
N ASN A 223 5.26 12.06 12.99
CA ASN A 223 5.76 11.39 11.79
C ASN A 223 5.99 12.43 10.70
N HIS A 224 7.25 12.67 10.36
CA HIS A 224 7.64 13.52 9.24
C HIS A 224 7.76 12.64 8.01
N VAL A 225 6.86 12.81 7.05
CA VAL A 225 6.81 12.00 5.83
C VAL A 225 7.28 12.87 4.66
N TYR A 226 8.13 12.31 3.80
CA TYR A 226 8.70 13.04 2.66
C TYR A 226 8.25 12.51 1.32
N ASN A 227 8.24 11.19 1.17
CA ASN A 227 7.80 10.54 -0.05
C ASN A 227 7.30 9.12 0.22
N ALA A 228 6.53 8.60 -0.74
CA ALA A 228 6.15 7.20 -0.79
C ALA A 228 5.92 6.77 -2.23
N SER A 229 6.04 5.47 -2.49
CA SER A 229 5.65 4.85 -3.76
C SER A 229 4.96 3.52 -3.53
N ILE A 230 4.06 3.18 -4.45
CA ILE A 230 3.38 1.88 -4.53
C ILE A 230 3.61 1.33 -5.94
N ASP A 231 4.19 0.14 -6.01
CA ASP A 231 4.27 -0.66 -7.24
C ASP A 231 3.38 -1.90 -7.08
N ILE A 232 2.44 -2.13 -8.00
CA ILE A 232 1.55 -3.30 -8.00
C ILE A 232 1.79 -4.08 -9.29
N TYR A 233 2.35 -5.28 -9.16
CA TYR A 233 2.59 -6.21 -10.27
C TYR A 233 1.46 -7.22 -10.36
N TYR A 234 0.92 -7.45 -11.55
CA TYR A 234 -0.24 -8.33 -11.76
C TYR A 234 -0.07 -9.18 -13.03
N SER A 235 -0.79 -10.29 -13.13
CA SER A 235 -0.83 -11.09 -14.36
C SER A 235 -1.90 -10.58 -15.32
N VAL A 236 -1.62 -10.68 -16.62
CA VAL A 236 -2.54 -10.42 -17.74
C VAL A 236 -2.69 -11.64 -18.63
#